data_AF-A0A6I6UEK0-F1
#
_entry.id   AF-A0A6I6UEK0-F1
#
_cell.length_a   1.000
_cell.length_b   1.000
_cell.length_c   1.000
_cell.angle_alpha   90.00
_cell.angle_beta   90.00
_cell.angle_gamma   90.00
#
_symmetry.space_group_name_H-M   'P 1'
#
loop_
_entity.id
_entity.type
_entity.pdbx_description
1 polymer ?
#
loop_
_entity_poly.entity_id
_entity_poly.type
_entity_poly.pdbx_seq_one_letter_code
_entity_poly.pdbx_strand_id
1 'polypeptide(L)'
;MGVYQELCYKVEDFFVKTLTKNQDETIIREKVTSYRTKNDERLLQLKEEKKKDAVEQQRIRVQQKQERERVNLEKEAAEKREIENLISQVMDTSNYSYTAYEFNELKRNKVFFQSLLTNVFEPNEKALTFIYCEYDKTKKQEIKGYLIPTTKRILFLNKSLTFMDKFRYQTVINVNWFKDGLLEKGLKIQYGKRRLEFDEIFDQDQMQRVGDIILNKSNKRLIKN
;
A
#
# COMPACT_ATOMS: atom_id res chain seq x y z
N MET A 1 -9.64 44.31 -32.17
CA MET A 1 -9.79 44.79 -30.78
C MET A 1 -11.11 44.28 -30.26
N GLY A 2 -11.24 44.04 -28.95
CA GLY A 2 -12.49 43.49 -28.39
C GLY A 2 -13.59 44.54 -28.34
N VAL A 3 -14.84 44.14 -28.60
CA VAL A 3 -16.04 45.00 -28.59
C VAL A 3 -16.14 45.88 -27.34
N TYR A 4 -15.66 45.39 -26.20
CA TYR A 4 -15.64 46.12 -24.93
C TYR A 4 -14.66 47.30 -24.91
N GLN A 5 -13.50 47.15 -25.53
CA GLN A 5 -12.46 48.19 -25.57
C GLN A 5 -12.88 49.36 -26.44
N GLU A 6 -13.57 49.08 -27.55
CA GLU A 6 -14.17 50.09 -28.42
C GLU A 6 -15.28 50.88 -27.71
N LEU A 7 -16.08 50.21 -26.88
CA LEU A 7 -17.13 50.85 -26.08
C LEU A 7 -16.54 51.76 -25.00
N CYS A 8 -15.48 51.32 -24.31
CA CYS A 8 -14.75 52.14 -23.33
C CYS A 8 -14.13 53.39 -23.98
N TYR A 9 -13.49 53.26 -25.15
CA TYR A 9 -12.91 54.41 -25.85
C TYR A 9 -13.96 55.42 -26.30
N LYS A 10 -15.15 54.98 -26.74
CA LYS A 10 -16.27 55.88 -27.06
C LYS A 10 -16.76 56.68 -25.87
N VAL A 11 -16.86 56.04 -24.70
CA VAL A 11 -17.25 56.73 -23.45
C VAL A 11 -16.14 57.69 -23.01
N GLU A 12 -14.89 57.26 -23.06
CA GLU A 12 -13.73 58.07 -22.72
C GLU A 12 -13.61 59.32 -23.63
N ASP A 13 -13.82 59.18 -24.93
CA ASP A 13 -13.82 60.29 -25.90
C ASP A 13 -14.92 61.31 -25.60
N PHE A 14 -16.10 60.86 -25.13
CA PHE A 14 -17.19 61.74 -24.72
C PHE A 14 -16.82 62.57 -23.48
N PHE A 15 -16.18 61.95 -22.48
CA PHE A 15 -15.71 62.65 -21.28
C PHE A 15 -14.57 63.62 -21.59
N VAL A 16 -13.57 63.20 -22.37
CA VAL A 16 -12.47 64.08 -22.80
C VAL A 16 -13.02 65.31 -23.52
N LYS A 17 -13.91 65.11 -24.50
CA LYS A 17 -14.54 66.21 -25.25
C LYS A 17 -15.33 67.17 -24.37
N THR A 18 -15.95 66.68 -23.30
CA THR A 18 -16.72 67.49 -22.35
C THR A 18 -15.80 68.30 -21.42
N LEU A 19 -14.69 67.71 -20.98
CA LEU A 19 -13.75 68.30 -20.01
C LEU A 19 -12.73 69.26 -20.65
N THR A 20 -12.41 69.10 -21.94
CA THR A 20 -11.36 69.89 -22.62
C THR A 20 -11.90 70.91 -23.62
N LYS A 21 -13.17 71.32 -23.49
CA LYS A 21 -13.94 72.13 -24.46
C LYS A 21 -13.29 73.47 -24.89
N ASN A 22 -12.35 73.99 -24.09
CA ASN A 22 -11.65 75.27 -24.32
C ASN A 22 -10.12 75.11 -24.53
N GLN A 23 -9.63 73.89 -24.76
CA GLN A 23 -8.20 73.60 -24.97
C GLN A 23 -7.92 73.23 -26.42
N ASP A 24 -6.65 73.34 -26.84
CA ASP A 24 -6.22 73.03 -28.21
C ASP A 24 -6.44 71.55 -28.55
N GLU A 25 -7.26 71.32 -29.56
CA GLU A 25 -7.70 70.00 -30.02
C GLU A 25 -6.52 69.12 -30.46
N THR A 26 -5.46 69.71 -31.01
CA THR A 26 -4.27 68.97 -31.44
C THR A 26 -3.48 68.42 -30.25
N ILE A 27 -3.30 69.23 -29.20
CA ILE A 27 -2.61 68.87 -27.96
C ILE A 27 -3.38 67.79 -27.20
N ILE A 28 -4.72 67.86 -27.18
CA ILE A 28 -5.57 66.86 -26.53
C ILE A 28 -5.45 65.51 -27.23
N ARG A 29 -5.54 65.49 -28.57
CA ARG A 29 -5.42 64.25 -29.37
C ARG A 29 -4.08 63.57 -29.14
N GLU A 30 -2.99 64.33 -29.11
CA GLU A 30 -1.66 63.79 -28.84
C GLU A 30 -1.55 63.18 -27.43
N LYS A 31 -2.09 63.87 -26.40
CA LYS A 31 -2.12 63.36 -25.02
C LYS A 31 -2.95 62.10 -24.86
N VAL A 32 -4.14 62.05 -25.48
CA VAL A 32 -5.02 60.87 -25.41
C VAL A 32 -4.39 59.68 -26.14
N THR A 33 -3.81 59.92 -27.30
CA THR A 33 -3.12 58.87 -28.06
C THR A 33 -1.94 58.34 -27.27
N SER A 34 -1.08 59.22 -26.75
CA SER A 34 0.07 58.83 -25.91
C SER A 34 -0.36 58.04 -24.67
N TYR A 35 -1.45 58.46 -24.00
CA TYR A 35 -2.00 57.75 -22.85
C TYR A 35 -2.49 56.34 -23.22
N ARG A 36 -3.26 56.20 -24.30
CA ARG A 36 -3.76 54.91 -24.78
C ARG A 36 -2.62 53.97 -25.15
N THR A 37 -1.62 54.46 -25.91
CA THR A 37 -0.45 53.66 -26.28
C THR A 37 0.32 53.18 -25.04
N LYS A 38 0.60 54.07 -24.08
CA LYS A 38 1.28 53.69 -22.82
C LYS A 38 0.48 52.67 -21.99
N ASN A 39 -0.84 52.80 -21.98
CA ASN A 39 -1.70 51.88 -21.23
C ASN A 39 -1.77 50.50 -21.90
N ASP A 40 -1.86 50.45 -23.24
CA ASP A 40 -1.83 49.21 -24.00
C ASP A 40 -0.47 48.51 -23.87
N GLU A 41 0.65 49.25 -23.91
CA GLU A 41 2.00 48.74 -23.64
C GLU A 41 2.12 48.13 -22.23
N ARG A 42 1.60 48.84 -21.21
CA ARG A 42 1.58 48.33 -19.83
C ARG A 42 0.74 47.07 -19.70
N LEU A 43 -0.42 46.99 -20.37
CA LEU A 43 -1.27 45.80 -20.37
C LEU A 43 -0.60 44.62 -21.07
N LEU A 44 0.17 44.86 -22.13
CA LEU A 44 0.96 43.84 -22.81
C LEU A 44 2.06 43.30 -21.89
N GLN A 45 2.81 44.18 -21.23
CA GLN A 45 3.84 43.79 -20.26
C GLN A 45 3.26 42.94 -19.12
N LEU A 46 2.14 43.36 -18.52
CA LEU A 46 1.45 42.59 -17.48
C LEU A 46 0.96 41.22 -17.96
N LYS A 47 0.51 41.11 -19.22
CA LYS A 47 0.13 39.82 -19.82
C LYS A 47 1.33 38.91 -20.02
N GLU A 48 2.47 39.45 -20.44
CA GLU A 48 3.71 38.69 -20.60
C GLU A 48 4.27 38.22 -19.26
N GLU A 49 4.28 39.07 -18.23
CA GLU A 49 4.68 38.70 -16.86
C GLU A 49 3.79 37.58 -16.32
N LYS A 50 2.45 37.72 -16.42
CA LYS A 50 1.52 36.66 -16.01
C LYS A 50 1.74 35.35 -16.76
N LYS A 51 2.10 35.40 -18.04
CA LYS A 51 2.44 34.20 -18.81
C LYS A 51 3.74 33.57 -18.31
N LYS A 52 4.78 34.36 -18.04
CA LYS A 52 6.05 33.87 -17.47
C LYS A 52 5.82 33.23 -16.11
N ASP A 53 5.06 33.88 -15.23
CA ASP A 53 4.72 33.36 -13.91
C ASP A 53 3.92 32.06 -14.00
N ALA A 54 2.93 31.98 -14.91
CA ALA A 54 2.15 30.76 -15.11
C ALA A 54 3.01 29.60 -15.62
N VAL A 55 3.95 29.86 -16.54
CA VAL A 55 4.91 28.86 -17.02
C VAL A 55 5.83 28.40 -15.89
N GLU A 56 6.33 29.32 -15.08
CA GLU A 56 7.21 29.00 -13.95
C GLU A 56 6.49 28.20 -12.87
N GLN A 57 5.27 28.59 -12.50
CA GLN A 57 4.41 27.83 -11.58
C GLN A 57 4.12 26.42 -12.10
N GLN A 58 3.87 26.28 -13.41
CA GLN A 58 3.67 24.97 -14.01
C GLN A 58 4.94 24.11 -13.95
N ARG A 59 6.12 24.69 -14.19
CA ARG A 59 7.41 23.99 -14.05
C ARG A 59 7.63 23.52 -12.63
N ILE A 60 7.41 24.38 -11.64
CA ILE A 60 7.54 24.03 -10.21
C ILE A 60 6.60 22.87 -9.86
N ARG A 61 5.34 22.91 -10.29
CA ARG A 61 4.35 21.84 -10.04
C ARG A 61 4.78 20.51 -10.64
N VAL A 62 5.28 20.51 -11.88
CA VAL A 62 5.77 19.30 -12.54
C VAL A 62 6.98 18.73 -11.81
N GLN A 63 7.95 19.58 -11.43
CA GLN A 63 9.12 19.15 -10.65
C GLN A 63 8.72 18.57 -9.28
N GLN A 64 7.81 19.22 -8.56
CA GLN A 64 7.32 18.70 -7.27
C GLN A 64 6.58 17.37 -7.42
N LYS A 65 5.81 17.17 -8.49
CA LYS A 65 5.14 15.90 -8.76
C LYS A 65 6.15 14.79 -9.05
N GLN A 66 7.13 15.05 -9.91
CA GLN A 66 8.20 14.11 -10.25
C GLN A 66 9.02 13.72 -9.01
N GLU A 67 9.34 14.69 -8.15
CA GLU A 67 10.09 14.43 -6.92
C GLU A 67 9.29 13.59 -5.93
N ARG A 68 8.00 13.88 -5.75
CA ARG A 68 7.10 13.06 -4.90
C ARG A 68 6.99 11.62 -5.41
N GLU A 69 6.89 11.44 -6.73
CA GLU A 69 6.86 10.11 -7.34
C GLU A 69 8.16 9.34 -7.08
N ARG A 70 9.32 10.00 -7.24
CA ARG A 70 10.63 9.40 -6.92
C ARG A 70 10.74 8.98 -5.45
N VAL A 71 10.42 9.90 -4.54
CA VAL A 71 10.46 9.63 -3.08
C VAL A 71 9.51 8.49 -2.70
N ASN A 72 8.32 8.40 -3.31
CA ASN A 72 7.39 7.31 -3.05
C ASN A 72 7.93 5.97 -3.57
N LEU A 73 8.49 5.93 -4.78
CA LEU A 73 9.11 4.73 -5.33
C LEU A 73 10.29 4.24 -4.48
N GLU A 74 11.12 5.17 -4.00
CA GLU A 74 12.24 4.84 -3.09
C GLU A 74 11.75 4.28 -1.76
N LYS A 75 10.70 4.86 -1.17
CA LYS A 75 10.09 4.36 0.06
C LYS A 75 9.49 2.97 -0.11
N GLU A 76 8.76 2.74 -1.20
CA GLU A 76 8.19 1.42 -1.51
C GLU A 76 9.28 0.37 -1.73
N ALA A 77 10.36 0.72 -2.43
CA ALA A 77 11.50 -0.16 -2.63
C ALA A 77 12.23 -0.47 -1.31
N ALA A 78 12.39 0.53 -0.43
CA ALA A 78 12.99 0.34 0.88
C ALA A 78 12.13 -0.56 1.79
N GLU A 79 10.81 -0.34 1.82
CA GLU A 79 9.88 -1.17 2.59
C GLU A 79 9.85 -2.61 2.06
N LYS A 80 9.85 -2.78 0.73
CA LYS A 80 9.92 -4.10 0.11
C LYS A 80 11.18 -4.86 0.54
N ARG A 81 12.34 -4.21 0.48
CA ARG A 81 13.61 -4.81 0.95
C ARG A 81 13.58 -5.16 2.43
N GLU A 82 13.00 -4.31 3.26
CA GLU A 82 12.83 -4.57 4.70
C GLU A 82 11.99 -5.83 4.95
N ILE A 83 10.88 -6.00 4.21
CA ILE A 83 10.03 -7.19 4.32
C ILE A 83 10.70 -8.43 3.76
N GLU A 84 11.39 -8.35 2.62
CA GLU A 84 12.15 -9.48 2.08
C GLU A 84 13.24 -9.94 3.06
N ASN A 85 13.91 -9.00 3.72
CA ASN A 85 14.86 -9.31 4.80
C ASN A 85 14.16 -10.03 5.95
N LEU A 86 13.00 -9.55 6.42
CA LEU A 86 12.26 -10.22 7.49
C LEU A 86 11.79 -11.63 7.07
N ILE A 87 11.31 -11.79 5.83
CA ILE A 87 10.92 -13.10 5.29
C ILE A 87 12.11 -14.06 5.33
N SER A 88 13.30 -13.66 4.88
CA SER A 88 14.49 -14.53 4.92
C SER A 88 14.89 -14.95 6.36
N GLN A 89 14.57 -14.11 7.35
CA GLN A 89 14.82 -14.40 8.75
C GLN A 89 13.77 -15.35 9.35
N VAL A 90 12.50 -15.17 9.00
CA VAL A 90 11.38 -15.95 9.55
C VAL A 90 11.19 -17.29 8.83
N MET A 91 11.35 -17.29 7.51
CA MET A 91 10.95 -18.41 6.64
C MET A 91 12.16 -19.15 6.03
N ASP A 92 11.94 -20.41 5.66
CA ASP A 92 12.90 -21.26 4.95
C ASP A 92 12.86 -20.99 3.44
N THR A 93 13.33 -19.81 3.03
CA THR A 93 13.32 -19.36 1.63
C THR A 93 14.24 -20.16 0.71
N SER A 94 15.12 -20.98 1.27
CA SER A 94 16.01 -21.86 0.50
C SER A 94 15.26 -23.05 -0.10
N ASN A 95 14.23 -23.55 0.59
CA ASN A 95 13.45 -24.72 0.16
C ASN A 95 12.02 -24.36 -0.28
N TYR A 96 11.51 -23.19 0.13
CA TYR A 96 10.14 -22.77 -0.13
C TYR A 96 10.10 -21.30 -0.58
N SER A 97 9.63 -21.04 -1.80
CA SER A 97 9.31 -19.66 -2.22
C SER A 97 8.15 -19.12 -1.41
N TYR A 98 8.16 -17.83 -1.06
CA TYR A 98 7.04 -17.19 -0.37
C TYR A 98 5.96 -16.70 -1.35
N THR A 99 4.72 -16.60 -0.88
CA THR A 99 3.57 -16.12 -1.67
C THR A 99 3.27 -14.63 -1.42
N ALA A 100 2.43 -14.05 -2.26
CA ALA A 100 1.90 -12.70 -2.04
C ALA A 100 1.12 -12.59 -0.72
N TYR A 101 0.41 -13.66 -0.32
CA TYR A 101 -0.23 -13.75 1.00
C TYR A 101 0.79 -13.54 2.12
N GLU A 102 1.87 -14.31 2.11
CA GLU A 102 2.88 -14.26 3.17
C GLU A 102 3.58 -12.90 3.21
N PHE A 103 3.94 -12.35 2.05
CA PHE A 103 4.52 -11.01 1.96
C PHE A 103 3.61 -9.94 2.60
N ASN A 104 2.32 -9.96 2.25
CA ASN A 104 1.35 -9.00 2.76
C ASN A 104 1.09 -9.17 4.27
N GLU A 105 1.02 -10.41 4.75
CA GLU A 105 0.83 -10.67 6.18
C GLU A 105 2.04 -10.26 7.02
N LEU A 106 3.27 -10.50 6.56
CA LEU A 106 4.47 -9.98 7.23
C LEU A 106 4.51 -8.46 7.20
N LYS A 107 4.16 -7.85 6.06
CA LYS A 107 4.07 -6.39 5.93
C LYS A 107 3.12 -5.77 6.95
N ARG A 108 1.94 -6.37 7.13
CA ARG A 108 0.91 -5.87 8.06
C ARG A 108 1.23 -6.15 9.53
N ASN A 109 1.95 -7.23 9.82
CA ASN A 109 2.14 -7.73 11.19
C ASN A 109 3.63 -7.85 11.58
N LYS A 110 4.49 -6.92 11.13
CA LYS A 110 5.96 -6.98 11.32
C LYS A 110 6.39 -7.32 12.75
N VAL A 111 5.82 -6.63 13.74
CA VAL A 111 6.17 -6.79 15.17
C VAL A 111 5.89 -8.20 15.68
N PHE A 112 4.78 -8.79 15.26
CA PHE A 112 4.43 -10.16 15.63
C PHE A 112 5.47 -11.14 15.08
N PHE A 113 5.78 -11.06 13.78
CA PHE A 113 6.73 -11.97 13.14
C PHE A 113 8.17 -11.78 13.66
N GLN A 114 8.58 -10.55 13.99
CA GLN A 114 9.84 -10.29 14.69
C GLN A 114 9.87 -10.95 16.08
N SER A 115 8.76 -10.90 16.82
CA SER A 115 8.64 -11.53 18.13
C SER A 115 8.73 -13.06 18.06
N LEU A 116 8.37 -13.67 16.92
CA LEU A 116 8.57 -15.12 16.74
C LEU A 116 10.03 -15.49 16.78
N LEU A 117 10.90 -14.68 16.15
CA LEU A 117 12.34 -14.93 16.10
C LEU A 117 13.00 -14.90 17.48
N THR A 118 12.54 -14.00 18.36
CA THR A 118 13.16 -13.80 19.67
C THR A 118 12.55 -14.69 20.76
N ASN A 119 11.23 -14.95 20.70
CA ASN A 119 10.49 -15.50 21.83
C ASN A 119 9.89 -16.89 21.57
N VAL A 120 9.75 -17.32 20.30
CA VAL A 120 8.96 -18.51 19.95
C VAL A 120 9.80 -19.57 19.24
N PHE A 121 10.54 -19.17 18.20
CA PHE A 121 11.35 -20.08 17.39
C PHE A 121 12.59 -20.52 18.17
N GLU A 122 12.87 -21.81 18.10
CA GLU A 122 14.13 -22.37 18.59
C GLU A 122 15.29 -22.02 17.64
N PRO A 123 16.55 -22.15 18.07
CA PRO A 123 17.69 -21.96 17.19
C PRO A 123 17.58 -22.81 15.91
N ASN A 124 17.81 -22.17 14.76
CA ASN A 124 17.68 -22.76 13.41
C ASN A 124 16.25 -23.25 13.07
N GLU A 125 15.22 -22.84 13.81
CA GLU A 125 13.82 -23.06 13.43
C GLU A 125 13.36 -21.95 12.48
N LYS A 126 12.95 -22.35 11.27
CA LYS A 126 12.32 -21.47 10.27
C LYS A 126 10.89 -21.91 10.00
N ALA A 127 9.98 -20.96 9.74
CA ALA A 127 8.67 -21.24 9.18
C ALA A 127 8.79 -21.78 7.75
N LEU A 128 8.01 -22.79 7.40
CA LEU A 128 7.92 -23.29 6.02
C LEU A 128 6.86 -22.51 5.24
N THR A 129 5.77 -22.20 5.93
CA THR A 129 4.64 -21.38 5.49
C THR A 129 3.79 -21.04 6.72
N PHE A 130 2.73 -20.23 6.57
CA PHE A 130 1.75 -20.01 7.64
C PHE A 130 0.42 -19.52 7.08
N ILE A 131 -0.63 -19.58 7.89
CA ILE A 131 -1.94 -18.99 7.58
C ILE A 131 -2.60 -18.46 8.84
N TYR A 132 -3.27 -17.32 8.73
CA TYR A 132 -4.14 -16.81 9.78
C TYR A 132 -5.48 -17.54 9.72
N CYS A 133 -5.93 -18.06 10.86
CA CYS A 133 -7.15 -18.82 10.99
C CYS A 133 -7.69 -18.73 12.43
N GLU A 134 -8.90 -19.24 12.62
CA GLU A 134 -9.43 -19.55 13.94
C GLU A 134 -9.09 -21.02 14.30
N TYR A 135 -8.95 -21.30 15.60
CA TYR A 135 -8.66 -22.63 16.13
C TYR A 135 -9.71 -23.03 17.15
N ASP A 136 -10.51 -24.02 16.76
CA ASP A 136 -11.50 -24.71 17.58
C ASP A 136 -10.82 -25.65 18.58
N LYS A 137 -10.28 -25.09 19.66
CA LYS A 137 -9.63 -25.90 20.70
C LYS A 137 -10.66 -26.78 21.41
N THR A 138 -11.82 -26.21 21.73
CA THR A 138 -12.96 -26.90 22.33
C THR A 138 -14.25 -26.28 21.82
N LYS A 139 -15.40 -26.93 22.04
CA LYS A 139 -16.74 -26.40 21.67
C LYS A 139 -17.09 -25.02 22.24
N LYS A 140 -16.30 -24.47 23.16
CA LYS A 140 -16.52 -23.17 23.80
C LYS A 140 -15.31 -22.23 23.68
N GLN A 141 -14.27 -22.65 22.96
CA GLN A 141 -13.02 -21.91 22.91
C GLN A 141 -12.50 -21.91 21.48
N GLU A 142 -12.82 -20.81 20.81
CA GLU A 142 -12.30 -20.36 19.52
C GLU A 142 -11.16 -19.38 19.78
N ILE A 143 -10.07 -19.50 19.03
CA ILE A 143 -8.88 -18.66 19.20
C ILE A 143 -8.38 -18.26 17.83
N LYS A 144 -8.33 -16.95 17.55
CA LYS A 144 -7.77 -16.44 16.29
C LYS A 144 -6.24 -16.30 16.37
N GLY A 145 -5.54 -16.79 15.35
CA GLY A 145 -4.09 -16.87 15.38
C GLY A 145 -3.49 -17.36 14.07
N TYR A 146 -2.21 -17.70 14.13
CA TYR A 146 -1.48 -18.25 12.99
C TYR A 146 -1.18 -19.73 13.20
N LEU A 147 -1.54 -20.54 12.21
CA LEU A 147 -1.04 -21.90 12.05
C LEU A 147 0.27 -21.84 11.25
N ILE A 148 1.37 -22.21 11.87
CA ILE A 148 2.73 -22.08 11.35
C ILE A 148 3.43 -23.45 11.36
N PRO A 149 3.39 -24.21 10.25
CA PRO A 149 4.32 -25.31 10.06
C PRO A 149 5.77 -24.80 9.94
N THR A 150 6.66 -25.30 10.80
CA THR A 150 8.08 -24.96 10.83
C THR A 150 8.95 -26.12 10.37
N THR A 151 10.24 -25.87 10.20
CA THR A 151 11.25 -26.91 9.96
C THR A 151 11.23 -28.02 11.02
N LYS A 152 10.80 -27.73 12.26
CA LYS A 152 10.83 -28.66 13.40
C LYS A 152 9.47 -29.20 13.84
N ARG A 153 8.42 -28.37 13.86
CA ARG A 153 7.11 -28.67 14.44
C ARG A 153 6.02 -27.83 13.79
N ILE A 154 4.76 -28.08 14.15
CA ILE A 154 3.64 -27.22 13.79
C ILE A 154 3.30 -26.38 15.01
N LEU A 155 3.16 -25.08 14.83
CA LEU A 155 2.77 -24.14 15.88
C LEU A 155 1.40 -23.58 15.57
N PHE A 156 0.58 -23.40 16.59
CA PHE A 156 -0.55 -22.49 16.53
C PHE A 156 -0.43 -21.47 17.66
N LEU A 157 -0.57 -20.19 17.37
CA LEU A 157 -0.42 -19.12 18.36
C LEU A 157 -1.24 -17.89 17.99
N ASN A 158 -1.74 -17.17 19.00
CA ASN A 158 -2.45 -15.92 18.79
C ASN A 158 -1.49 -14.72 18.66
N LYS A 159 -1.99 -13.59 18.14
CA LYS A 159 -1.17 -12.40 17.88
C LYS A 159 -0.52 -11.79 19.14
N SER A 160 -1.15 -11.93 20.30
CA SER A 160 -0.61 -11.45 21.58
C SER A 160 0.40 -12.39 22.22
N LEU A 161 0.66 -13.57 21.63
CA LEU A 161 1.53 -14.62 22.19
C LEU A 161 1.11 -15.12 23.59
N THR A 162 -0.14 -14.86 23.99
CA THR A 162 -0.69 -15.34 25.27
C THR A 162 -1.19 -16.77 25.17
N PHE A 163 -1.40 -17.26 23.94
CA PHE A 163 -1.79 -18.63 23.66
C PHE A 163 -0.85 -19.25 22.62
N MET A 164 -0.39 -20.47 22.89
CA MET A 164 0.42 -21.25 21.96
C MET A 164 0.20 -22.74 22.20
N ASP A 165 -0.09 -23.48 21.12
CA ASP A 165 -0.06 -24.94 21.08
C ASP A 165 1.02 -25.43 20.10
N LYS A 166 1.62 -26.56 20.43
CA LYS A 166 2.73 -27.18 19.67
C LYS A 166 2.34 -28.59 19.27
N PHE A 167 2.42 -28.89 17.97
CA PHE A 167 2.09 -30.20 17.43
C PHE A 167 3.29 -30.82 16.72
N ARG A 168 3.46 -32.13 16.91
CA ARG A 168 4.58 -32.88 16.34
C ARG A 168 4.16 -33.51 15.01
N TYR A 169 4.95 -33.32 13.96
CA TYR A 169 4.67 -33.89 12.64
C TYR A 169 4.40 -35.40 12.68
N GLN A 170 5.18 -36.17 13.45
CA GLN A 170 5.02 -37.62 13.51
C GLN A 170 3.68 -38.11 14.10
N THR A 171 2.91 -37.22 14.73
CA THR A 171 1.60 -37.55 15.29
C THR A 171 0.46 -37.17 14.33
N VAL A 172 0.75 -36.42 13.26
CA VAL A 172 -0.22 -36.13 12.21
C VAL A 172 -0.42 -37.37 11.34
N ILE A 173 -1.67 -37.79 11.19
CA ILE A 173 -2.08 -38.93 10.39
C ILE A 173 -2.57 -38.47 9.02
N ASN A 174 -3.39 -37.41 8.99
CA ASN A 174 -3.97 -36.90 7.76
C ASN A 174 -4.33 -35.40 7.91
N VAL A 175 -4.45 -34.71 6.78
CA VAL A 175 -4.92 -33.32 6.67
C VAL A 175 -5.99 -33.25 5.59
N ASN A 176 -7.16 -32.71 5.92
CA ASN A 176 -8.28 -32.53 4.98
C ASN A 176 -8.77 -31.10 5.03
N TRP A 177 -9.24 -30.55 3.91
CA TRP A 177 -9.91 -29.25 3.87
C TRP A 177 -11.43 -29.41 3.74
N PHE A 178 -12.17 -28.39 4.17
CA PHE A 178 -13.62 -28.34 4.08
C PHE A 178 -14.11 -26.93 3.73
N LYS A 179 -15.36 -26.84 3.26
CA LYS A 179 -16.05 -25.55 3.10
C LYS A 179 -16.74 -25.22 4.41
N ASP A 180 -16.48 -24.04 4.93
CA ASP A 180 -17.00 -23.57 6.21
C ASP A 180 -18.07 -22.47 6.04
N GLY A 181 -18.01 -21.78 4.90
CA GLY A 181 -19.05 -20.88 4.43
C GLY A 181 -18.97 -20.69 2.92
N LEU A 182 -19.65 -19.65 2.41
CA LEU A 182 -19.61 -19.31 0.99
C LEU A 182 -18.17 -18.99 0.55
N LEU A 183 -17.50 -18.14 1.32
CA LEU A 183 -16.10 -17.74 1.10
C LEU A 183 -15.15 -18.48 2.04
N GLU A 184 -15.56 -18.72 3.28
CA GLU A 184 -14.74 -19.37 4.30
C GLU A 184 -14.49 -20.85 4.01
N LYS A 185 -13.27 -21.26 4.33
CA LYS A 185 -12.76 -22.63 4.23
C LYS A 185 -12.13 -22.97 5.57
N GLY A 186 -11.91 -24.27 5.79
CA GLY A 186 -11.20 -24.73 6.97
C GLY A 186 -10.31 -25.93 6.68
N LEU A 187 -9.40 -26.18 7.61
CA LEU A 187 -8.41 -27.23 7.62
C LEU A 187 -8.61 -28.12 8.85
N LYS A 188 -8.70 -29.43 8.63
CA LYS A 188 -8.83 -30.46 9.65
C LYS A 188 -7.61 -31.35 9.67
N ILE A 189 -6.90 -31.36 10.79
CA ILE A 189 -5.72 -32.19 11.01
C ILE A 189 -6.10 -33.35 11.94
N GLN A 190 -5.96 -34.59 11.46
CA GLN A 190 -6.05 -35.76 12.32
C GLN A 190 -4.72 -35.93 13.07
N TYR A 191 -4.73 -35.65 14.37
CA TYR A 191 -3.57 -35.66 15.25
C TYR A 191 -3.69 -36.78 16.29
N GLY A 192 -3.12 -37.95 15.99
CA GLY A 192 -3.32 -39.16 16.77
C GLY A 192 -4.81 -39.52 16.86
N LYS A 193 -5.35 -39.55 18.09
CA LYS A 193 -6.79 -39.79 18.34
C LYS A 193 -7.65 -38.51 18.28
N ARG A 194 -7.04 -37.33 18.17
CA ARG A 194 -7.73 -36.03 18.19
C ARG A 194 -7.89 -35.49 16.76
N ARG A 195 -8.96 -34.73 16.55
CA ARG A 195 -9.14 -33.88 15.37
C ARG A 195 -8.89 -32.43 15.79
N LEU A 196 -8.01 -31.75 15.06
CA LEU A 196 -7.78 -30.31 15.19
C LEU A 196 -8.51 -29.64 14.03
N GLU A 197 -9.26 -28.59 14.32
CA GLU A 197 -10.08 -27.87 13.35
C GLU A 197 -9.66 -26.41 13.34
N PHE A 198 -9.34 -25.92 12.15
CA PHE A 198 -8.94 -24.55 11.90
C PHE A 198 -9.82 -23.98 10.80
N ASP A 199 -10.43 -22.84 11.02
CA ASP A 199 -11.50 -22.30 10.21
C ASP A 199 -11.32 -20.78 10.01
N GLU A 200 -12.35 -20.10 9.48
CA GLU A 200 -12.28 -18.71 9.01
C GLU A 200 -11.10 -18.45 8.03
N ILE A 201 -10.81 -19.41 7.15
CA ILE A 201 -9.73 -19.28 6.18
C ILE A 201 -10.27 -18.75 4.85
N PHE A 202 -9.73 -17.62 4.40
CA PHE A 202 -10.17 -16.93 3.17
C PHE A 202 -9.29 -17.22 1.95
N ASP A 203 -8.01 -17.57 2.15
CA ASP A 203 -7.07 -17.85 1.07
C ASP A 203 -6.94 -19.37 0.85
N GLN A 204 -7.63 -19.88 -0.18
CA GLN A 204 -7.69 -21.32 -0.46
C GLN A 204 -6.32 -21.90 -0.86
N ASP A 205 -5.56 -21.17 -1.68
CA ASP A 205 -4.28 -21.66 -2.19
C ASP A 205 -3.26 -21.75 -1.05
N GLN A 206 -3.24 -20.73 -0.18
CA GLN A 206 -2.41 -20.76 1.02
C GLN A 206 -2.84 -21.85 2.01
N MET A 207 -4.15 -22.10 2.16
CA MET A 207 -4.67 -23.18 3.01
C MET A 207 -4.19 -24.54 2.53
N GLN A 208 -4.33 -24.81 1.23
CA GLN A 208 -3.88 -26.06 0.62
C GLN A 208 -2.37 -26.22 0.79
N ARG A 209 -1.61 -25.16 0.53
CA ARG A 209 -0.15 -25.16 0.70
C ARG A 209 0.28 -25.46 2.14
N VAL A 210 -0.38 -24.87 3.14
CA VAL A 210 -0.15 -25.18 4.56
C VAL A 210 -0.46 -26.65 4.85
N GLY A 211 -1.61 -27.14 4.39
CA GLY A 211 -2.02 -28.54 4.58
C GLY A 211 -1.05 -29.53 3.95
N ASP A 212 -0.64 -29.29 2.71
CA ASP A 212 0.31 -30.13 1.96
C ASP A 212 1.69 -30.15 2.62
N ILE A 213 2.19 -28.99 3.08
CA ILE A 213 3.46 -28.92 3.80
C ILE A 213 3.39 -29.76 5.08
N ILE A 214 2.29 -29.66 5.83
CA ILE A 214 2.08 -30.44 7.04
C ILE A 214 2.07 -31.93 6.72
N LEU A 215 1.26 -32.36 5.75
CA LEU A 215 1.13 -33.77 5.37
C LEU A 215 2.46 -34.34 4.86
N ASN A 216 3.15 -33.62 3.97
CA ASN A 216 4.43 -34.04 3.40
C ASN A 216 5.53 -34.18 4.46
N LYS A 217 5.62 -33.24 5.42
CA LYS A 217 6.61 -33.35 6.52
C LYS A 217 6.31 -34.52 7.46
N SER A 218 5.03 -34.84 7.64
CA SER A 218 4.58 -35.96 8.46
C SER A 218 4.94 -37.30 7.82
N ASN A 219 4.73 -37.43 6.50
CA ASN A 219 5.01 -38.65 5.73
C ASN A 219 6.52 -38.89 5.49
N LYS A 220 7.31 -37.84 5.22
CA LYS A 220 8.76 -37.97 4.98
C LYS A 220 9.55 -38.58 6.15
N ARG A 221 9.04 -38.50 7.38
CA ARG A 221 9.66 -39.16 8.54
C ARG A 221 9.32 -40.64 8.67
N LEU A 222 8.18 -41.09 8.12
CA LEU A 222 7.78 -42.49 8.14
C LEU A 222 8.60 -43.37 7.20
N ILE A 223 9.22 -42.78 6.17
CA ILE A 223 10.02 -43.49 5.15
C ILE A 223 11.50 -43.65 5.57
N LYS A 224 11.95 -42.92 6.61
CA LYS A 224 13.35 -42.94 7.09
C LYS A 224 13.61 -43.89 8.26
N ASN A 225 12.61 -44.68 8.66
CA ASN A 225 12.73 -45.77 9.63
C ASN A 225 12.43 -47.10 8.94
#